data_AF-A0A7C8EBX3-F1
#
_entry.id   AF-A0A7C8EBX3-F1
#
_cell.length_a   1.000
_cell.length_b   1.000
_cell.length_c   1.000
_cell.angle_alpha   90.00
_cell.angle_beta   90.00
_cell.angle_gamma   90.00
#
_symmetry.space_group_name_H-M   'P 1'
#
loop_
_entity.id
_entity.type
_entity.pdbx_description
1 polymer ?
#
loop_
_entity_poly.entity_id
_entity_poly.type
_entity_poly.pdbx_seq_one_letter_code
_entity_poly.pdbx_strand_id
1 'polypeptide(L)'
;VQPPIVPFLLAKFFGRLNFHVIIYADHLFIRTGIFRLKMVGIDNNMEVEAAEEFSQEERYNRWLYEFQKCLKCYGCRDICPVCFCKECSLEHPDLIATGSIPPEVPIFHLVRAVHMAGRCIDCGLCEDACPSDIPLRLLYRKVSETVEDVFGYKTGTHTDQSPFNLLEDEVTLEPKPL
;
A
#
# COMPACT_ATOMS: atom_id res chain seq x y z
N VAL A 1 -10.66 -21.15 9.36
CA VAL A 1 -9.35 -20.49 9.59
C VAL A 1 -8.65 -20.38 8.25
N GLN A 2 -9.01 -19.37 7.46
CA GLN A 2 -8.42 -19.15 6.13
C GLN A 2 -7.01 -18.57 6.27
N PRO A 3 -6.08 -18.91 5.36
CA PRO A 3 -4.74 -18.35 5.37
C PRO A 3 -4.84 -16.83 5.16
N PRO A 4 -3.89 -16.04 5.69
CA PRO A 4 -4.10 -14.63 5.79
C PRO A 4 -3.79 -14.02 4.40
N ILE A 5 -4.83 -13.55 3.71
CA ILE A 5 -4.75 -12.91 2.38
C ILE A 5 -3.79 -11.70 2.41
N VAL A 6 -3.69 -11.05 3.58
CA VAL A 6 -2.81 -9.91 3.84
C VAL A 6 -1.32 -10.26 3.65
N PRO A 7 -0.74 -11.30 4.28
CA PRO A 7 0.63 -11.74 4.01
C PRO A 7 0.88 -12.19 2.56
N PHE A 8 -0.12 -12.70 1.84
CA PHE A 8 0.04 -13.04 0.42
C PHE A 8 0.18 -11.79 -0.46
N LEU A 9 -0.69 -10.79 -0.28
CA LEU A 9 -0.61 -9.51 -0.97
C LEU A 9 0.69 -8.76 -0.63
N LEU A 10 1.09 -8.76 0.64
CA LEU A 10 2.35 -8.17 1.10
C LEU A 10 3.57 -8.91 0.51
N ALA A 11 3.56 -10.24 0.45
CA ALA A 11 4.64 -11.03 -0.14
C ALA A 11 4.75 -10.84 -1.66
N LYS A 12 3.64 -10.60 -2.37
CA LYS A 12 3.66 -10.30 -3.81
C LYS A 12 4.17 -8.89 -4.08
N PHE A 13 3.87 -7.93 -3.20
CA PHE A 13 4.31 -6.54 -3.33
C PHE A 13 5.79 -6.33 -2.94
N PHE A 14 6.24 -6.97 -1.84
CA PHE A 14 7.58 -6.79 -1.26
C PHE A 14 8.54 -7.96 -1.48
N GLY A 15 8.07 -9.07 -2.05
CA GLY A 15 8.85 -10.31 -2.08
C GLY A 15 8.81 -11.05 -0.75
N ARG A 16 9.33 -12.28 -0.75
CA ARG A 16 9.41 -13.21 0.39
C ARG A 16 10.41 -12.71 1.45
N LEU A 17 10.19 -11.53 2.01
CA LEU A 17 11.02 -10.94 3.05
C LEU A 17 10.53 -11.42 4.42
N ASN A 18 11.44 -12.00 5.20
CA ASN A 18 11.21 -12.32 6.61
C ASN A 18 10.98 -11.01 7.39
N PHE A 19 9.71 -10.65 7.58
CA PHE A 19 9.23 -9.47 8.33
C PHE A 19 9.92 -9.30 9.71
N HIS A 20 10.34 -10.40 10.34
CA HIS A 20 10.97 -10.41 11.66
C HIS A 20 12.40 -9.84 11.69
N VAL A 21 13.12 -9.84 10.56
CA VAL A 21 14.53 -9.38 10.50
C VAL A 21 14.63 -7.88 10.20
N ILE A 22 13.63 -7.32 9.50
CA ILE A 22 13.61 -5.91 9.08
C ILE A 22 13.28 -4.99 10.27
N ILE A 23 12.23 -5.32 11.03
CA ILE A 23 11.74 -4.47 12.15
C ILE A 23 12.80 -4.30 13.25
N TYR A 24 13.56 -5.34 13.58
CA TYR A 24 14.60 -5.29 14.61
C TYR A 24 15.93 -4.68 14.13
N ALA A 25 16.19 -4.70 12.82
CA ALA A 25 17.35 -4.01 12.26
C ALA A 25 17.09 -2.49 12.14
N ASP A 26 15.88 -2.05 11.84
CA ASP A 26 15.63 -0.64 11.49
C ASP A 26 15.90 0.36 12.64
N HIS A 27 15.65 0.02 13.91
CA HIS A 27 15.91 0.95 15.03
C HIS A 27 17.39 1.21 15.30
N LEU A 28 18.28 0.24 15.06
CA LEU A 28 19.72 0.40 15.23
C LEU A 28 20.40 0.93 13.94
N PHE A 29 19.80 0.66 12.77
CA PHE A 29 20.38 0.95 11.46
C PHE A 29 20.08 2.35 10.92
N ILE A 30 18.96 2.98 11.30
CA ILE A 30 18.69 4.40 10.97
C ILE A 30 19.69 5.33 11.69
N ARG A 31 20.18 4.94 12.88
CA ARG A 31 21.16 5.72 13.66
C ARG A 31 22.59 5.68 13.11
N THR A 32 22.95 4.66 12.34
CA THR A 32 24.34 4.44 11.89
C THR A 32 24.63 4.94 10.48
N GLY A 33 23.62 5.43 9.74
CA GLY A 33 23.82 6.05 8.42
C GLY A 33 24.31 5.10 7.32
N ILE A 34 24.07 3.78 7.47
CA ILE A 34 24.66 2.76 6.57
C ILE A 34 23.79 2.46 5.34
N PHE A 35 22.51 2.82 5.32
CA PHE A 35 21.75 2.85 4.06
C PHE A 35 21.88 4.21 3.39
N ARG A 36 22.65 4.26 2.30
CA ARG A 36 22.48 5.29 1.26
C ARG A 36 21.09 5.06 0.64
N LEU A 37 20.05 5.62 1.23
CA LEU A 37 18.78 5.79 0.52
C LEU A 37 19.12 6.46 -0.80
N LYS A 38 18.88 5.77 -1.90
CA LYS A 38 19.04 6.33 -3.24
C LYS A 38 18.13 7.56 -3.25
N MET A 39 18.69 8.76 -3.44
CA MET A 39 17.92 10.03 -3.42
C MET A 39 16.97 10.18 -4.62
N VAL A 40 16.75 9.11 -5.37
CA VAL A 40 15.90 9.08 -6.55
C VAL A 40 14.66 8.29 -6.17
N GLY A 41 13.53 8.98 -6.15
CA GLY A 41 12.25 8.42 -5.78
C GLY A 41 11.51 7.73 -6.91
N ILE A 42 10.19 7.80 -6.84
CA ILE A 42 9.25 7.33 -7.87
C ILE A 42 8.58 8.56 -8.48
N ASP A 43 8.44 8.57 -9.80
CA ASP A 43 7.75 9.65 -10.52
C ASP A 43 6.23 9.42 -10.47
N ASN A 44 5.43 10.47 -10.23
CA ASN A 44 3.96 10.38 -10.20
C ASN A 44 3.35 9.95 -11.54
N ASN A 45 4.06 10.16 -12.65
CA ASN A 45 3.65 9.76 -13.99
C ASN A 45 4.28 8.44 -14.43
N MET A 46 4.97 7.74 -13.52
CA MET A 46 5.51 6.41 -13.80
C MET A 46 4.37 5.43 -14.07
N GLU A 47 4.53 4.57 -15.06
CA GLU A 47 3.63 3.43 -15.28
C GLU A 47 4.04 2.25 -14.40
N VAL A 48 3.09 1.39 -14.08
CA VAL A 48 3.33 0.25 -13.17
C VAL A 48 4.40 -0.68 -13.74
N GLU A 49 4.34 -0.97 -15.03
CA GLU A 49 5.29 -1.83 -15.75
C GLU A 49 6.72 -1.29 -15.61
N ALA A 50 6.89 0.03 -15.75
CA ALA A 50 8.20 0.68 -15.60
C ALA A 50 8.73 0.57 -14.17
N ALA A 51 7.85 0.66 -13.17
CA ALA A 51 8.22 0.45 -11.77
C ALA A 51 8.60 -1.01 -11.47
N GLU A 52 8.07 -1.98 -12.23
CA GLU A 52 8.38 -3.41 -12.10
C GLU A 52 9.68 -3.84 -12.79
N GLU A 53 10.24 -3.01 -13.67
CA GLU A 53 11.58 -3.22 -14.25
C GLU A 53 12.70 -3.03 -13.21
N PHE A 54 12.44 -2.30 -12.11
CA PHE A 54 13.40 -2.17 -11.03
C PHE A 54 13.61 -3.50 -10.29
N SER A 55 14.85 -3.74 -9.83
CA SER A 55 15.10 -4.83 -8.89
C SER A 55 14.29 -4.65 -7.62
N GLN A 56 13.98 -5.74 -6.92
CA GLN A 56 13.19 -5.68 -5.68
C GLN A 56 13.81 -4.75 -4.63
N GLU A 57 15.13 -4.79 -4.47
CA GLU A 57 15.87 -3.91 -3.56
C GLU A 57 15.77 -2.44 -4.01
N GLU A 58 15.92 -2.16 -5.31
CA GLU A 58 15.81 -0.80 -5.82
C GLU A 58 14.38 -0.25 -5.64
N ARG A 59 13.37 -1.05 -6.00
CA ARG A 59 11.97 -0.68 -5.82
C ARG A 59 11.63 -0.42 -4.35
N TYR A 60 12.11 -1.27 -3.44
CA TYR A 60 11.95 -1.09 -1.99
C TYR A 60 12.54 0.25 -1.52
N ASN A 61 13.80 0.53 -1.88
CA ASN A 61 14.48 1.76 -1.46
C ASN A 61 13.81 3.03 -2.01
N ARG A 62 13.31 2.98 -3.25
CA ARG A 62 12.57 4.10 -3.87
C ARG A 62 11.25 4.37 -3.16
N TRP A 63 10.47 3.33 -2.85
CA TRP A 63 9.24 3.50 -2.07
C TRP A 63 9.51 3.99 -0.64
N LEU A 64 10.56 3.50 0.01
CA LEU A 64 10.95 3.96 1.33
C LEU A 64 11.32 5.45 1.31
N TYR A 65 12.02 5.90 0.27
CA TYR A 65 12.33 7.32 0.02
C TYR A 65 11.07 8.19 -0.18
N GLU A 66 10.01 7.66 -0.80
CA GLU A 66 8.75 8.37 -0.94
C GLU A 66 7.95 8.42 0.37
N PHE A 67 7.80 7.28 1.05
CA PHE A 67 6.99 7.19 2.27
C PHE A 67 7.57 7.96 3.46
N GLN A 68 8.90 8.12 3.55
CA GLN A 68 9.50 8.95 4.60
C GLN A 68 9.13 10.45 4.49
N LYS A 69 8.63 10.91 3.34
CA LYS A 69 8.14 12.29 3.16
C LYS A 69 6.75 12.50 3.78
N CYS A 70 6.07 11.42 4.18
CA CYS A 70 4.71 11.47 4.68
C CYS A 70 4.61 12.21 6.02
N LEU A 71 3.78 13.24 6.06
CA LEU A 71 3.49 14.02 7.28
C LEU A 71 2.37 13.41 8.12
N LYS A 72 1.79 12.27 7.70
CA LYS A 72 0.61 11.65 8.33
C LYS A 72 -0.53 12.67 8.54
N CYS A 73 -0.74 13.58 7.58
CA CYS A 73 -1.81 14.59 7.64
C CYS A 73 -3.20 14.02 7.33
N TYR A 74 -3.29 12.76 6.91
CA TYR A 74 -4.50 12.06 6.49
C TYR A 74 -5.27 12.67 5.30
N GLY A 75 -4.79 13.77 4.69
CA GLY A 75 -5.49 14.42 3.58
C GLY A 75 -5.79 13.48 2.41
N CYS A 76 -4.85 12.60 2.06
CA CYS A 76 -5.08 11.60 1.02
C CYS A 76 -6.21 10.62 1.38
N ARG A 77 -6.43 10.30 2.68
CA ARG A 77 -7.53 9.43 3.15
C ARG A 77 -8.85 10.21 3.09
N ASP A 78 -8.85 11.42 3.63
CA ASP A 78 -10.05 12.23 3.84
C ASP A 78 -10.67 12.71 2.52
N ILE A 79 -9.86 12.94 1.49
CA ILE A 79 -10.34 13.30 0.16
C ILE A 79 -10.93 12.10 -0.60
N CYS A 80 -10.66 10.87 -0.17
CA CYS A 80 -10.90 9.68 -0.97
C CYS A 80 -12.39 9.28 -0.92
N PRO A 81 -13.12 9.23 -2.06
CA PRO A 81 -14.57 8.98 -2.06
C PRO A 81 -14.94 7.55 -1.65
N VAL A 82 -13.97 6.62 -1.63
CA VAL A 82 -14.19 5.22 -1.23
C VAL A 82 -13.77 4.94 0.22
N CYS A 83 -13.28 5.95 0.95
CA CYS A 83 -12.90 5.87 2.35
C CYS A 83 -14.03 6.39 3.25
N PHE A 84 -15.05 5.58 3.52
CA PHE A 84 -16.24 5.96 4.31
C PHE A 84 -16.45 5.11 5.57
N CYS A 85 -15.41 4.44 6.07
CA CYS A 85 -15.50 3.62 7.27
C CYS A 85 -15.85 4.46 8.50
N LYS A 86 -16.74 3.97 9.38
CA LYS A 86 -17.06 4.62 10.66
C LYS A 86 -15.88 4.61 11.62
N GLU A 87 -15.14 3.51 11.64
CA GLU A 87 -13.93 3.30 12.44
C GLU A 87 -12.79 2.96 11.48
N CYS A 88 -11.69 3.72 11.54
CA CYS A 88 -10.58 3.58 10.60
C CYS A 88 -9.38 2.91 11.28
N SER A 89 -8.90 1.78 10.73
CA SER A 89 -7.67 1.14 11.20
C SER A 89 -6.43 2.04 11.07
N LEU A 90 -6.48 3.05 10.18
CA LEU A 90 -5.41 4.03 10.01
C LEU A 90 -5.31 5.05 11.17
N GLU A 91 -6.32 5.10 12.04
CA GLU A 91 -6.36 5.92 13.25
C GLU A 91 -6.14 5.11 14.52
N HIS A 92 -6.06 3.77 14.41
CA HIS A 92 -5.92 2.91 15.57
C HIS A 92 -4.51 3.02 16.14
N PRO A 93 -4.33 3.43 17.42
CA PRO A 93 -3.01 3.72 17.99
C PRO A 93 -2.08 2.50 18.01
N ASP A 94 -2.64 1.30 18.17
CA ASP A 94 -1.86 0.05 18.18
C ASP A 94 -1.32 -0.33 16.79
N LEU A 95 -1.93 0.16 15.71
CA LEU A 95 -1.51 -0.13 14.33
C LEU A 95 -0.63 1.00 13.77
N ILE A 96 -1.01 2.24 14.08
CA ILE A 96 -0.38 3.44 13.54
C ILE A 96 0.08 4.32 14.71
N ALA A 97 1.36 4.23 15.06
CA ALA A 97 1.96 5.04 16.12
C ALA A 97 1.78 6.55 15.84
N THR A 98 1.43 7.31 16.86
CA THR A 98 1.28 8.78 16.80
C THR A 98 2.51 9.48 17.40
N GLY A 99 2.82 10.68 16.94
CA GLY A 99 3.83 11.55 17.59
C GLY A 99 5.27 11.40 17.10
N SER A 100 5.54 10.58 16.09
CA SER A 100 6.84 10.51 15.39
C SER A 100 6.76 11.06 13.96
N ILE A 101 7.68 11.95 13.62
CA ILE A 101 7.92 12.43 12.25
C ILE A 101 9.42 12.23 11.94
N PRO A 102 9.79 11.44 10.91
CA PRO A 102 8.89 10.70 10.03
C PRO A 102 8.16 9.56 10.77
N PRO A 103 6.97 9.14 10.30
CA PRO A 103 6.26 8.03 10.90
C PRO A 103 7.09 6.74 10.84
N GLU A 104 7.04 5.95 11.92
CA GLU A 104 7.70 4.65 11.97
C GLU A 104 7.11 3.69 10.93
N VAL A 105 7.96 3.19 10.04
CA VAL A 105 7.65 2.16 9.01
C VAL A 105 6.57 2.62 8.01
N PRO A 106 6.58 2.21 6.73
CA PRO A 106 5.51 2.55 5.78
C PRO A 106 4.15 1.90 6.10
N ILE A 107 3.91 1.44 7.33
CA ILE A 107 2.74 0.67 7.75
C ILE A 107 1.42 1.38 7.43
N PHE A 108 1.35 2.71 7.58
CA PHE A 108 0.19 3.50 7.16
C PHE A 108 -0.14 3.31 5.67
N HIS A 109 0.88 3.39 4.81
CA HIS A 109 0.71 3.22 3.37
C HIS A 109 0.39 1.77 3.00
N LEU A 110 0.97 0.79 3.70
CA LEU A 110 0.71 -0.63 3.49
C LEU A 110 -0.73 -1.02 3.86
N VAL A 111 -1.17 -0.67 5.08
CA VAL A 111 -2.53 -0.94 5.55
C VAL A 111 -3.54 -0.29 4.60
N ARG A 112 -3.26 0.95 4.19
CA ARG A 112 -4.12 1.64 3.24
C ARG A 112 -4.13 0.98 1.86
N ALA A 113 -2.99 0.54 1.34
CA ALA A 113 -2.92 -0.16 0.07
C ALA A 113 -3.81 -1.42 0.07
N VAL A 114 -3.80 -2.18 1.17
CA VAL A 114 -4.71 -3.32 1.37
C VAL A 114 -6.18 -2.88 1.36
N HIS A 115 -6.52 -1.78 2.05
CA HIS A 115 -7.89 -1.26 2.06
C HIS A 115 -8.39 -0.81 0.68
N MET A 116 -7.47 -0.42 -0.21
CA MET A 116 -7.79 -0.01 -1.57
C MET A 116 -7.98 -1.19 -2.54
N ALA A 117 -7.59 -2.40 -2.15
CA ALA A 117 -7.75 -3.60 -2.95
C ALA A 117 -9.23 -3.81 -3.32
N GLY A 118 -9.51 -3.84 -4.63
CA GLY A 118 -10.87 -4.00 -5.16
C GLY A 118 -11.83 -2.85 -4.84
N ARG A 119 -11.34 -1.67 -4.44
CA ARG A 119 -12.14 -0.47 -4.13
C ARG A 119 -11.65 0.80 -4.80
N CYS A 120 -10.35 0.92 -5.06
CA CYS A 120 -9.82 2.09 -5.76
C CYS A 120 -10.37 2.17 -7.19
N ILE A 121 -10.79 3.37 -7.59
CA ILE A 121 -11.29 3.70 -8.94
C ILE A 121 -10.30 4.57 -9.74
N ASP A 122 -9.06 4.69 -9.25
CA ASP A 122 -7.99 5.50 -9.85
C ASP A 122 -8.38 6.97 -10.18
N CYS A 123 -9.10 7.62 -9.27
CA CYS A 123 -9.54 9.02 -9.45
C CYS A 123 -8.44 10.09 -9.23
N GLY A 124 -7.28 9.71 -8.69
CA GLY A 124 -6.14 10.60 -8.47
C GLY A 124 -6.20 11.60 -7.30
N LEU A 125 -7.37 11.81 -6.69
CA LEU A 125 -7.54 12.76 -5.59
C LEU A 125 -6.57 12.57 -4.41
N CYS A 126 -6.12 11.34 -4.16
CA CYS A 126 -5.16 11.05 -3.10
C CYS A 126 -3.77 11.67 -3.31
N GLU A 127 -3.34 11.85 -4.55
CA GLU A 127 -2.11 12.57 -4.91
C GLU A 127 -2.36 14.08 -4.89
N ASP A 128 -3.47 14.55 -5.46
CA ASP A 128 -3.84 15.98 -5.47
C ASP A 128 -3.90 16.58 -4.06
N ALA A 129 -4.35 15.80 -3.08
CA ALA A 129 -4.42 16.23 -1.68
C ALA A 129 -3.11 16.05 -0.90
N CYS A 130 -2.08 15.43 -1.48
CA CYS A 130 -0.84 15.13 -0.77
C CYS A 130 0.13 16.33 -0.79
N PRO A 131 0.42 16.98 0.34
CA PRO A 131 1.35 18.12 0.37
C PRO A 131 2.81 17.71 0.12
N SER A 132 3.12 16.42 0.20
CA SER A 132 4.46 15.85 0.00
C SER A 132 4.65 15.20 -1.37
N ASP A 133 3.64 15.28 -2.24
CA ASP A 133 3.70 14.77 -3.62
C ASP A 133 4.09 13.28 -3.71
N ILE A 134 3.50 12.45 -2.84
CA ILE A 134 3.78 11.00 -2.80
C ILE A 134 2.97 10.30 -3.91
N PRO A 135 3.58 9.43 -4.75
CA PRO A 135 2.94 8.75 -5.88
C PRO A 135 1.96 7.62 -5.46
N LEU A 136 0.89 7.98 -4.75
CA LEU A 136 -0.08 7.03 -4.19
C LEU A 136 -0.91 6.32 -5.27
N ARG A 137 -1.15 6.94 -6.42
CA ARG A 137 -1.90 6.31 -7.53
C ARG A 137 -1.14 5.12 -8.08
N LEU A 138 0.17 5.23 -8.29
CA LEU A 138 0.99 4.12 -8.77
C LEU A 138 0.86 2.90 -7.84
N LEU A 139 0.93 3.13 -6.53
CA LEU A 139 0.74 2.12 -5.50
C LEU A 139 -0.63 1.43 -5.64
N TYR A 140 -1.71 2.21 -5.76
CA TYR A 140 -3.07 1.66 -5.82
C TYR A 140 -3.41 1.03 -7.18
N ARG A 141 -2.81 1.50 -8.28
CA ARG A 141 -2.88 0.85 -9.59
C ARG A 141 -2.23 -0.53 -9.54
N LYS A 142 -1.03 -0.66 -8.94
CA LYS A 142 -0.39 -1.98 -8.76
C LYS A 142 -1.21 -2.94 -7.90
N VAL A 143 -1.85 -2.43 -6.85
CA VAL A 143 -2.79 -3.22 -6.06
C VAL A 143 -3.98 -3.66 -6.91
N SER A 144 -4.54 -2.77 -7.73
CA SER A 144 -5.69 -3.06 -8.58
C SER A 144 -5.35 -4.12 -9.64
N GLU A 145 -4.20 -4.02 -10.30
CA GLU A 145 -3.67 -5.06 -11.18
C GLU A 145 -3.53 -6.40 -10.47
N THR A 146 -3.02 -6.39 -9.23
CA THR A 146 -2.89 -7.62 -8.45
C THR A 146 -4.26 -8.27 -8.18
N VAL A 147 -5.29 -7.47 -7.93
CA VAL A 147 -6.65 -7.96 -7.73
C VAL A 147 -7.25 -8.47 -9.04
N GLU A 148 -7.04 -7.77 -10.16
CA GLU A 148 -7.48 -8.20 -11.48
C GLU A 148 -6.80 -9.51 -11.92
N ASP A 149 -5.49 -9.64 -11.66
CA ASP A 149 -4.73 -10.86 -11.91
C ASP A 149 -5.28 -12.04 -11.12
N VAL A 150 -5.47 -11.86 -9.81
CA VAL A 150 -5.84 -12.95 -8.89
C VAL A 150 -7.33 -13.29 -8.98
N PHE A 151 -8.21 -12.31 -9.09
CA PHE A 151 -9.66 -12.53 -8.98
C PHE A 151 -10.41 -12.24 -10.28
N GLY A 152 -9.75 -11.72 -11.33
CA GLY A 152 -10.44 -11.26 -12.53
C GLY A 152 -11.35 -10.06 -12.28
N TYR A 153 -11.18 -9.39 -11.14
CA TYR A 153 -12.06 -8.32 -10.70
C TYR A 153 -11.40 -6.96 -10.95
N LYS A 154 -12.13 -6.09 -11.66
CA LYS A 154 -11.74 -4.70 -11.89
C LYS A 154 -12.79 -3.76 -11.31
N THR A 155 -12.37 -2.90 -10.39
CA THR A 155 -13.27 -1.97 -9.72
C THR A 155 -13.96 -1.05 -10.72
N GLY A 156 -15.28 -0.93 -10.63
CA GLY A 156 -16.06 0.03 -11.42
C GLY A 156 -16.36 -0.40 -12.86
N THR A 157 -15.98 -1.62 -13.29
CA THR A 157 -16.33 -2.12 -14.63
C THR A 157 -17.56 -3.02 -14.65
N HIS A 158 -17.95 -3.57 -13.51
CA HIS A 158 -19.13 -4.43 -13.35
C HIS A 158 -19.94 -4.03 -12.12
N THR A 159 -21.18 -4.50 -12.04
CA THR A 159 -22.06 -4.33 -10.86
C THR A 159 -21.76 -5.32 -9.74
N ASP A 160 -20.86 -6.27 -9.98
CA ASP A 160 -20.46 -7.28 -9.01
C ASP A 160 -19.76 -6.65 -7.81
N GLN A 161 -19.87 -7.30 -6.65
CA GLN A 161 -19.22 -6.83 -5.44
C GLN A 161 -17.71 -7.06 -5.46
N SER A 162 -16.99 -6.24 -4.69
CA SER A 162 -15.56 -6.43 -4.46
C SER A 162 -15.29 -7.80 -3.82
N PRO A 163 -14.20 -8.50 -4.21
CA PRO A 163 -13.80 -9.77 -3.56
C PRO A 163 -13.50 -9.63 -2.06
N PHE A 164 -13.40 -8.40 -1.54
CA PHE A 164 -13.12 -8.09 -0.14
C PHE A 164 -14.30 -7.43 0.59
N ASN A 165 -15.52 -7.52 0.05
CA ASN A 165 -16.73 -7.12 0.77
C ASN A 165 -17.11 -8.21 1.78
N LEU A 166 -16.80 -7.98 3.05
CA LEU A 166 -17.10 -8.88 4.19
C LEU A 166 -18.56 -8.83 4.67
N LEU A 167 -19.49 -8.29 3.86
CA LEU A 167 -20.91 -8.27 4.23
C LEU A 167 -21.61 -9.61 3.98
N GLU A 168 -20.96 -10.49 3.23
CA GLU A 168 -21.35 -11.89 3.05
C GLU A 168 -20.36 -12.77 3.84
N ASP A 169 -20.88 -13.80 4.52
CA ASP A 169 -20.08 -14.70 5.38
C ASP A 169 -19.04 -15.53 4.59
N GLU A 170 -19.05 -15.45 3.25
CA GLU A 170 -18.17 -16.18 2.34
C GLU A 170 -17.67 -15.31 1.18
N VAL A 171 -16.39 -15.46 0.82
CA VAL A 171 -15.81 -14.85 -0.40
C VAL A 171 -16.30 -15.64 -1.61
N THR A 172 -17.05 -15.02 -2.50
CA THR A 172 -17.70 -15.69 -3.65
C THR A 172 -16.84 -15.77 -4.91
N LEU A 173 -15.71 -15.04 -4.96
CA LEU A 173 -14.77 -15.06 -6.09
C LEU A 173 -13.61 -16.03 -5.82
N GLU A 174 -13.55 -17.08 -6.63
CA GLU A 174 -12.44 -18.04 -6.62
C GLU A 174 -11.18 -17.42 -7.24
N PRO A 175 -10.01 -17.50 -6.58
CA PRO A 175 -8.74 -17.09 -7.17
C PRO A 175 -8.46 -17.84 -8.47
N LYS A 176 -7.89 -17.16 -9.47
CA LYS A 176 -7.42 -17.81 -10.69
C LYS A 176 -6.37 -18.88 -10.34
N PRO A 177 -6.36 -20.02 -11.06
CA PRO A 177 -5.29 -21.02 -10.92
C PRO A 177 -3.93 -20.36 -11.14
N LEU A 178 -2.99 -20.64 -10.22
CA LEU A 178 -1.60 -20.13 -10.26
C LEU A 178 -0.78 -20.79 -11.39
#